data_AF-A0A9E2LX60-F1
#
_entry.id   AF-A0A9E2LX60-F1
#
_cell.length_a   1.000
_cell.length_b   1.000
_cell.length_c   1.000
_cell.angle_alpha   90.00
_cell.angle_beta   90.00
_cell.angle_gamma   90.00
#
_symmetry.space_group_name_H-M   'P 1'
#
loop_
_entity.id
_entity.type
_entity.pdbx_description
1 polymer ?
#
loop_
_entity_poly.entity_id
_entity_poly.type
_entity_poly.pdbx_seq_one_letter_code
_entity_poly.pdbx_strand_id
1 'polypeptide(L)'
;MNRFSRLSDFCKAHRRLVIAAGAVLLLAIIGGIAAWHFLVEPETVIVRRRKAPRLTLARAQELYDAGQYEQALDFCVKGRRYYKEDPQFWNFYGVTLRTLAFVDMNTDDREEEIAAFEKALALEPGFGAARLNLANTFWDTGRTDEAVAQYKRVLALDPEHPDTAGIMARLREEQRQRVVRETRQEKLREARQNKASMEKPAPMEPAPGPEPQPSEMNPR
;
A
#
# COMPACT_ATOMS: atom_id res chain seq x y z
N MET A 1 -18.27 -90.97 -15.27
CA MET A 1 -17.83 -89.57 -15.51
C MET A 1 -18.85 -88.62 -14.89
N ASN A 2 -18.45 -87.88 -13.84
CA ASN A 2 -19.32 -87.31 -12.82
C ASN A 2 -20.05 -86.01 -13.24
N ARG A 3 -21.39 -86.02 -13.22
CA ARG A 3 -22.27 -84.85 -13.45
C ARG A 3 -21.99 -83.67 -12.51
N PHE A 4 -21.43 -83.92 -11.33
CA PHE A 4 -21.09 -82.89 -10.33
C PHE A 4 -19.97 -81.93 -10.76
N SER A 5 -19.01 -82.39 -11.57
CA SER A 5 -17.92 -81.54 -12.07
C SER A 5 -18.43 -80.45 -13.03
N ARG A 6 -19.30 -80.83 -13.98
CA ARG A 6 -19.90 -79.92 -14.97
C ARG A 6 -20.74 -78.82 -14.34
N LEU A 7 -21.45 -79.10 -13.24
CA LEU A 7 -22.27 -78.10 -12.55
C LEU A 7 -21.42 -77.05 -11.83
N SER A 8 -20.30 -77.47 -11.22
CA SER A 8 -19.35 -76.55 -10.56
C SER A 8 -18.66 -75.62 -11.57
N ASP A 9 -18.25 -76.17 -12.71
CA ASP A 9 -17.61 -75.40 -13.78
C ASP A 9 -18.58 -74.42 -14.44
N PHE A 10 -19.85 -74.81 -14.60
CA PHE A 10 -20.91 -73.91 -15.07
C PHE A 10 -21.15 -72.74 -14.12
N CYS A 11 -21.24 -72.98 -12.80
CA CYS A 11 -21.41 -71.91 -11.81
C CYS A 11 -20.21 -70.95 -11.78
N LYS A 12 -18.97 -71.46 -11.92
CA LYS A 12 -17.76 -70.63 -12.00
C LYS A 12 -17.72 -69.80 -13.27
N ALA A 13 -18.08 -70.37 -14.42
CA ALA A 13 -18.16 -69.67 -15.70
C ALA A 13 -19.23 -68.57 -15.67
N HIS A 14 -20.43 -68.87 -15.16
CA HIS A 14 -21.52 -67.91 -15.03
C HIS A 14 -21.13 -66.74 -14.10
N ARG A 15 -20.50 -67.02 -12.94
CA ARG A 15 -20.02 -65.98 -12.02
C ARG A 15 -18.97 -65.07 -12.66
N ARG A 16 -18.03 -65.63 -13.45
CA ARG A 16 -17.04 -64.84 -14.20
C ARG A 16 -17.70 -63.94 -15.24
N LEU A 17 -18.72 -64.44 -15.92
CA LEU A 17 -19.45 -63.71 -16.96
C LEU A 17 -20.25 -62.53 -16.37
N VAL A 18 -20.89 -62.73 -15.22
CA VAL A 18 -21.60 -61.66 -14.49
C VAL A 18 -20.61 -60.58 -13.98
N ILE A 19 -19.46 -60.98 -13.44
CA ILE A 19 -18.43 -60.03 -12.98
C ILE A 19 -17.87 -59.22 -14.16
N ALA A 20 -17.58 -59.89 -15.29
CA ALA A 20 -17.08 -59.21 -16.49
C ALA A 20 -18.11 -58.23 -17.06
N ALA A 21 -19.38 -58.60 -17.13
CA ALA A 21 -20.45 -57.71 -17.56
C ALA A 21 -20.63 -56.50 -16.62
N GLY A 22 -20.54 -56.71 -15.30
CA GLY A 22 -20.56 -55.64 -14.31
C GLY A 22 -19.37 -54.68 -14.42
N ALA A 23 -18.17 -55.19 -14.70
CA ALA A 23 -16.97 -54.38 -14.89
C ALA A 23 -17.06 -53.51 -16.16
N VAL A 24 -17.62 -54.03 -17.26
CA VAL A 24 -17.84 -53.26 -18.50
C VAL A 24 -18.83 -52.13 -18.28
N LEU A 25 -19.92 -52.38 -17.54
CA LEU A 25 -20.90 -51.35 -17.21
C LEU A 25 -20.29 -50.24 -16.32
N LEU A 26 -19.49 -50.61 -15.32
CA LEU A 26 -18.80 -49.67 -14.45
C LEU A 26 -17.81 -48.78 -15.24
N LEU A 27 -17.03 -49.38 -16.14
CA LEU A 27 -16.09 -48.65 -16.99
C LEU A 27 -16.81 -47.71 -17.97
N ALA A 28 -17.97 -48.10 -18.49
CA ALA A 28 -18.79 -47.22 -19.32
C ALA A 28 -19.36 -46.03 -18.54
N ILE A 29 -19.76 -46.23 -17.27
CA ILE A 29 -20.22 -45.15 -16.38
C ILE A 29 -19.07 -44.21 -16.03
N ILE A 30 -17.92 -44.74 -15.64
CA ILE A 30 -16.72 -43.93 -15.31
C ILE A 30 -16.24 -43.16 -16.54
N GLY A 31 -16.19 -43.82 -17.70
CA GLY A 31 -15.85 -43.18 -18.98
C GLY A 31 -16.85 -42.10 -19.39
N GLY A 32 -18.15 -42.33 -19.17
CA GLY A 32 -19.20 -41.35 -19.41
C GLY A 32 -19.12 -40.13 -18.49
N ILE A 33 -18.81 -40.33 -17.20
CA ILE A 33 -18.60 -39.25 -16.22
C ILE A 33 -17.33 -38.47 -16.57
N ALA A 34 -16.23 -39.14 -16.93
CA ALA A 34 -14.99 -38.49 -17.35
C ALA A 34 -15.16 -37.70 -18.65
N ALA A 35 -15.89 -38.26 -19.62
CA ALA A 35 -16.23 -37.58 -20.88
C ALA A 35 -17.17 -36.39 -20.65
N TRP A 36 -18.16 -36.52 -19.75
CA TRP A 36 -19.01 -35.40 -19.32
C TRP A 36 -18.15 -34.31 -18.67
N HIS A 37 -17.33 -34.63 -17.68
CA HIS A 37 -16.43 -33.66 -17.05
C HIS A 37 -15.53 -32.98 -18.08
N PHE A 38 -14.93 -33.73 -19.02
CA PHE A 38 -14.02 -33.18 -20.04
C PHE A 38 -14.73 -32.33 -21.11
N LEU A 39 -15.96 -32.67 -21.50
CA LEU A 39 -16.71 -31.96 -22.54
C LEU A 39 -17.53 -30.77 -22.00
N VAL A 40 -17.90 -30.78 -20.72
CA VAL A 40 -18.74 -29.72 -20.10
C VAL A 40 -17.92 -28.69 -19.29
N GLU A 41 -16.68 -29.00 -18.89
CA GLU A 41 -15.85 -28.07 -18.11
C GLU A 41 -15.01 -27.01 -18.87
N PRO A 42 -14.76 -27.03 -20.19
CA PRO A 42 -13.92 -26.00 -20.80
C PRO A 42 -14.62 -24.63 -20.81
N GLU A 43 -15.94 -24.58 -20.95
CA GLU A 43 -16.66 -23.31 -21.07
C GLU A 43 -16.98 -22.67 -19.71
N THR A 44 -17.26 -23.44 -18.66
CA THR A 44 -17.71 -22.91 -17.37
C THR A 44 -16.57 -22.33 -16.52
N VAL A 45 -15.42 -23.01 -16.49
CA VAL A 45 -14.26 -22.58 -15.68
C VAL A 45 -13.54 -21.41 -16.33
N ILE A 46 -13.36 -21.43 -17.66
CA ILE A 46 -12.67 -20.37 -18.39
C ILE A 46 -13.51 -19.08 -18.39
N VAL A 47 -14.84 -19.17 -18.58
CA VAL A 47 -15.72 -18.00 -18.52
C VAL A 47 -15.84 -17.45 -17.09
N ARG A 48 -15.97 -18.30 -16.06
CA ARG A 48 -15.96 -17.84 -14.65
C ARG A 48 -14.64 -17.15 -14.30
N ARG A 49 -13.49 -17.73 -14.68
CA ARG A 49 -12.17 -17.12 -14.45
C ARG A 49 -11.97 -15.81 -15.20
N ARG A 50 -12.53 -15.66 -16.41
CA ARG A 50 -12.49 -14.40 -17.17
C ARG A 50 -13.43 -13.33 -16.63
N LYS A 51 -14.58 -13.69 -16.05
CA LYS A 51 -15.55 -12.75 -15.48
C LYS A 51 -15.21 -12.31 -14.05
N ALA A 52 -14.57 -13.17 -13.25
CA ALA A 52 -14.25 -12.88 -11.85
C ALA A 52 -13.43 -11.59 -11.64
N PRO A 53 -12.41 -11.26 -12.46
CA PRO A 53 -11.70 -9.99 -12.38
C PRO A 53 -12.67 -8.82 -12.59
N ARG A 54 -13.32 -8.76 -13.76
CA ARG A 54 -14.24 -7.66 -14.14
C ARG A 54 -15.34 -7.43 -13.10
N LEU A 55 -15.86 -8.50 -12.51
CA LEU A 55 -16.86 -8.40 -11.46
C LEU A 55 -16.31 -7.77 -10.18
N THR A 56 -15.04 -8.02 -9.82
CA THR A 56 -14.47 -7.45 -8.58
C THR A 56 -14.25 -5.94 -8.63
N LEU A 57 -13.73 -5.38 -9.73
CA LEU A 57 -13.51 -3.93 -9.83
C LEU A 57 -14.82 -3.17 -10.02
N ALA A 58 -15.68 -3.60 -10.95
CA ALA A 58 -16.98 -2.96 -11.16
C ALA A 58 -17.82 -2.98 -9.88
N ARG A 59 -17.82 -4.10 -9.15
CA ARG A 59 -18.52 -4.19 -7.87
C ARG A 59 -17.92 -3.26 -6.81
N ALA A 60 -16.59 -3.14 -6.75
CA ALA A 60 -15.95 -2.21 -5.82
C ALA A 60 -16.36 -0.76 -6.10
N GLN A 61 -16.44 -0.37 -7.37
CA GLN A 61 -16.89 0.96 -7.80
C GLN A 61 -18.35 1.21 -7.43
N GLU A 62 -19.26 0.27 -7.72
CA GLU A 62 -20.67 0.38 -7.32
C GLU A 62 -20.83 0.57 -5.81
N LEU A 63 -20.08 -0.20 -5.01
CA LEU A 63 -20.09 -0.10 -3.55
C LEU A 63 -19.54 1.25 -3.07
N TYR A 64 -18.47 1.73 -3.72
CA TYR A 64 -17.89 3.04 -3.42
C TYR A 64 -18.89 4.17 -3.69
N ASP A 65 -19.57 4.13 -4.84
CA ASP A 65 -20.60 5.11 -5.21
C ASP A 65 -21.82 5.05 -4.27
N ALA A 66 -22.11 3.86 -3.71
CA ALA A 66 -23.12 3.67 -2.68
C ALA A 66 -22.66 4.11 -1.27
N GLY A 67 -21.43 4.62 -1.12
CA GLY A 67 -20.84 5.01 0.17
C GLY A 67 -20.45 3.83 1.07
N GLN A 68 -20.48 2.60 0.55
CA GLN A 68 -20.12 1.38 1.28
C GLN A 68 -18.61 1.10 1.17
N TYR A 69 -17.81 2.02 1.68
CA TYR A 69 -16.35 2.05 1.46
C TYR A 69 -15.62 0.81 2.01
N GLU A 70 -16.00 0.29 3.18
CA GLU A 70 -15.38 -0.92 3.74
C GLU A 70 -15.56 -2.14 2.83
N GLN A 71 -16.77 -2.31 2.28
CA GLN A 71 -17.06 -3.39 1.36
C GLN A 71 -16.32 -3.18 0.03
N ALA A 72 -16.27 -1.93 -0.46
CA ALA A 72 -15.48 -1.59 -1.65
C ALA A 72 -13.99 -1.96 -1.46
N LEU A 73 -13.44 -1.73 -0.26
CA LEU A 73 -12.06 -2.07 0.06
C LEU A 73 -11.82 -3.57 0.03
N ASP A 74 -12.70 -4.39 0.62
CA ASP A 74 -12.60 -5.86 0.57
C ASP A 74 -12.56 -6.39 -0.87
N PHE A 75 -13.38 -5.83 -1.75
CA PHE A 75 -13.34 -6.17 -3.18
C PHE A 75 -12.04 -5.71 -3.84
N CYS A 76 -11.50 -4.55 -3.48
CA CYS A 76 -10.20 -4.11 -3.98
C CYS A 76 -9.08 -5.05 -3.51
N VAL A 77 -9.04 -5.42 -2.23
CA VAL A 77 -8.04 -6.37 -1.68
C VAL A 77 -8.06 -7.70 -2.47
N LYS A 78 -9.25 -8.24 -2.75
CA LYS A 78 -9.43 -9.42 -3.61
C LYS A 78 -9.00 -9.17 -5.06
N GLY A 79 -9.20 -7.97 -5.56
CA GLY A 79 -8.84 -7.51 -6.91
C GLY A 79 -7.34 -7.43 -7.17
N ARG A 80 -6.51 -7.19 -6.13
CA ARG A 80 -5.05 -6.99 -6.26
C ARG A 80 -4.33 -8.09 -7.04
N ARG A 81 -4.78 -9.34 -6.89
CA ARG A 81 -4.18 -10.51 -7.59
C ARG A 81 -4.52 -10.55 -9.08
N TYR A 82 -5.61 -9.92 -9.49
CA TYR A 82 -6.09 -9.92 -10.87
C TYR A 82 -5.67 -8.66 -11.62
N TYR A 83 -5.65 -7.52 -10.93
CA TYR A 83 -5.39 -6.19 -11.49
C TYR A 83 -3.98 -5.67 -11.17
N LYS A 84 -3.02 -6.58 -10.97
CA LYS A 84 -1.65 -6.23 -10.57
C LYS A 84 -0.94 -5.25 -11.51
N GLU A 85 -1.32 -5.23 -12.79
CA GLU A 85 -0.73 -4.44 -13.87
C GLU A 85 -1.65 -3.32 -14.36
N ASP A 86 -2.77 -3.07 -13.67
CA ASP A 86 -3.73 -2.02 -14.04
C ASP A 86 -3.51 -0.77 -13.15
N PRO A 87 -2.98 0.34 -13.70
CA PRO A 87 -2.74 1.56 -12.92
C PRO A 87 -4.05 2.17 -12.39
N GLN A 88 -5.16 2.06 -13.12
CA GLN A 88 -6.46 2.62 -12.72
C GLN A 88 -7.00 1.92 -11.48
N PHE A 89 -6.84 0.60 -11.43
CA PHE A 89 -7.17 -0.19 -10.25
C PHE A 89 -6.37 0.26 -9.03
N TRP A 90 -5.05 0.46 -9.15
CA TRP A 90 -4.21 0.88 -8.02
C TRP A 90 -4.55 2.30 -7.55
N ASN A 91 -4.87 3.21 -8.47
CA ASN A 91 -5.38 4.53 -8.11
C ASN A 91 -6.73 4.44 -7.38
N PHE A 92 -7.66 3.63 -7.87
CA PHE A 92 -8.96 3.44 -7.23
C PHE A 92 -8.82 2.80 -5.84
N TYR A 93 -7.92 1.83 -5.69
CA TYR A 93 -7.61 1.21 -4.39
C TYR A 93 -7.10 2.24 -3.39
N GLY A 94 -6.12 3.07 -3.78
CA GLY A 94 -5.61 4.16 -2.96
C GLY A 94 -6.69 5.18 -2.59
N VAL A 95 -7.55 5.57 -3.53
CA VAL A 95 -8.69 6.47 -3.24
C VAL A 95 -9.66 5.84 -2.24
N THR A 96 -9.92 4.54 -2.36
CA THR A 96 -10.80 3.82 -1.42
C THR A 96 -10.22 3.79 -0.01
N LEU A 97 -8.91 3.50 0.12
CA LEU A 97 -8.19 3.56 1.39
C LEU A 97 -8.23 4.96 2.00
N ARG A 98 -7.93 6.00 1.21
CA ARG A 98 -7.96 7.39 1.65
C ARG A 98 -9.32 7.78 2.22
N THR A 99 -10.40 7.42 1.54
CA THR A 99 -11.77 7.75 1.97
C THR A 99 -12.13 7.08 3.30
N LEU A 100 -11.65 5.85 3.54
CA LEU A 100 -11.81 5.17 4.83
C LEU A 100 -10.91 5.75 5.92
N ALA A 101 -9.70 6.17 5.58
CA ALA A 101 -8.73 6.74 6.52
C ALA A 101 -9.23 8.04 7.19
N PHE A 102 -10.23 8.73 6.62
CA PHE A 102 -10.89 9.86 7.27
C PHE A 102 -11.83 9.45 8.43
N VAL A 103 -12.17 8.15 8.55
CA VAL A 103 -13.17 7.63 9.50
C VAL A 103 -12.54 6.92 10.71
N ASP A 104 -11.47 6.15 10.51
CA ASP A 104 -10.75 5.43 11.57
C ASP A 104 -9.27 5.34 11.18
N MET A 105 -8.35 5.86 12.01
CA MET A 105 -6.95 6.11 11.63
C MET A 105 -5.98 5.17 12.34
N ASN A 106 -5.23 4.38 11.55
CA ASN A 106 -3.91 3.87 11.94
C ASN A 106 -2.84 4.31 10.92
N THR A 107 -1.58 4.37 11.35
CA THR A 107 -0.44 4.73 10.49
C THR A 107 -0.23 3.74 9.35
N ASP A 108 -0.58 2.48 9.55
CA ASP A 108 -0.39 1.41 8.57
C ASP A 108 -1.25 1.61 7.32
N ASP A 109 -2.49 2.08 7.48
CA ASP A 109 -3.42 2.30 6.36
C ASP A 109 -2.94 3.43 5.44
N ARG A 110 -2.27 4.44 6.01
CA ARG A 110 -1.70 5.57 5.26
C ARG A 110 -0.50 5.14 4.40
N GLU A 111 0.35 4.25 4.89
CA GLU A 111 1.46 3.71 4.10
C GLU A 111 0.95 2.77 3.00
N GLU A 112 -0.13 2.02 3.23
CA GLU A 112 -0.75 1.22 2.17
C GLU A 112 -1.39 2.09 1.07
N GLU A 113 -2.01 3.21 1.45
CA GLU A 113 -2.51 4.22 0.51
C GLU A 113 -1.38 4.77 -0.38
N ILE A 114 -0.26 5.19 0.23
CA ILE A 114 0.93 5.68 -0.49
C ILE A 114 1.44 4.60 -1.47
N ALA A 115 1.59 3.37 -0.99
CA ALA A 115 2.06 2.26 -1.82
C ALA A 115 1.13 1.97 -3.01
N ALA A 116 -0.19 2.14 -2.84
CA ALA A 116 -1.15 1.99 -3.92
C ALA A 116 -0.93 3.04 -5.03
N PHE A 117 -0.78 4.32 -4.66
CA PHE A 117 -0.52 5.37 -5.65
C PHE A 117 0.87 5.25 -6.29
N GLU A 118 1.90 4.91 -5.54
CA GLU A 118 3.24 4.65 -6.08
C GLU A 118 3.21 3.51 -7.09
N LYS A 119 2.43 2.46 -6.83
CA LYS A 119 2.26 1.36 -7.79
C LYS A 119 1.52 1.78 -9.06
N ALA A 120 0.49 2.62 -8.94
CA ALA A 120 -0.16 3.21 -10.11
C ALA A 120 0.84 4.02 -10.97
N LEU A 121 1.71 4.81 -10.33
CA LEU A 121 2.73 5.60 -11.02
C LEU A 121 3.90 4.78 -11.56
N ALA A 122 4.21 3.64 -10.95
CA ALA A 122 5.20 2.71 -11.48
C ALA A 122 4.72 2.03 -12.78
N LEU A 123 3.41 1.76 -12.87
CA LEU A 123 2.77 1.21 -14.07
C LEU A 123 2.54 2.29 -15.14
N GLU A 124 2.14 3.49 -14.73
CA GLU A 124 1.88 4.63 -15.62
C GLU A 124 2.46 5.93 -15.04
N PRO A 125 3.70 6.29 -15.38
CA PRO A 125 4.37 7.49 -14.83
C PRO A 125 3.67 8.82 -15.13
N GLY A 126 2.89 8.86 -16.22
CA GLY A 126 2.10 10.01 -16.66
C GLY A 126 0.74 10.14 -15.98
N PHE A 127 0.38 9.24 -15.05
CA PHE A 127 -0.96 9.22 -14.46
C PHE A 127 -1.16 10.38 -13.47
N GLY A 128 -1.61 11.52 -14.00
CA GLY A 128 -1.77 12.78 -13.26
C GLY A 128 -2.65 12.66 -12.02
N ALA A 129 -3.79 11.96 -12.14
CA ALA A 129 -4.71 11.74 -11.01
C ALA A 129 -4.05 10.98 -9.86
N ALA A 130 -3.31 9.90 -10.14
CA ALA A 130 -2.58 9.14 -9.11
C ALA A 130 -1.47 9.99 -8.46
N ARG A 131 -0.78 10.82 -9.26
CA ARG A 131 0.26 11.73 -8.74
C ARG A 131 -0.31 12.80 -7.82
N LEU A 132 -1.45 13.38 -8.19
CA LEU A 132 -2.14 14.35 -7.37
C LEU A 132 -2.64 13.72 -6.07
N ASN A 133 -3.22 12.51 -6.15
CA ASN A 133 -3.67 11.78 -4.97
C ASN A 133 -2.51 11.47 -4.02
N LEU A 134 -1.38 10.99 -4.53
CA LEU A 134 -0.16 10.79 -3.73
C LEU A 134 0.31 12.08 -3.04
N ALA A 135 0.26 13.22 -3.75
CA ALA A 135 0.61 14.52 -3.16
C ALA A 135 -0.35 14.92 -2.02
N ASN A 136 -1.64 14.63 -2.17
CA ASN A 136 -2.63 14.85 -1.12
C ASN A 136 -2.35 13.95 0.09
N THR A 137 -2.04 12.67 -0.12
CA THR A 137 -1.71 11.73 0.95
C THR A 137 -0.47 12.17 1.74
N PHE A 138 0.59 12.58 1.05
CA PHE A 138 1.77 13.14 1.71
C PHE A 138 1.46 14.42 2.49
N TRP A 139 0.57 15.26 1.98
CA TRP A 139 0.14 16.45 2.69
C TRP A 139 -0.61 16.09 3.98
N ASP A 140 -1.56 15.15 3.89
CA ASP A 140 -2.42 14.75 5.00
C ASP A 140 -1.67 13.93 6.07
N THR A 141 -0.55 13.30 5.71
CA THR A 141 0.37 12.59 6.62
C THR A 141 1.45 13.51 7.23
N GLY A 142 1.50 14.79 6.87
CA GLY A 142 2.51 15.74 7.33
C GLY A 142 3.88 15.57 6.66
N ARG A 143 4.00 14.72 5.64
CA ARG A 143 5.18 14.55 4.77
C ARG A 143 5.25 15.68 3.73
N THR A 144 5.25 16.93 4.22
CA THR A 144 4.98 18.12 3.39
C THR A 144 6.01 18.35 2.28
N ASP A 145 7.30 18.08 2.51
CA ASP A 145 8.33 18.23 1.48
C ASP A 145 8.09 17.29 0.29
N GLU A 146 7.67 16.06 0.55
CA GLU A 146 7.33 15.07 -0.47
C GLU A 146 6.06 15.46 -1.24
N ALA A 147 5.05 15.97 -0.52
CA ALA A 147 3.84 16.53 -1.12
C ALA A 147 4.17 17.66 -2.11
N VAL A 148 4.99 18.63 -1.70
CA VAL A 148 5.43 19.75 -2.53
C VAL A 148 6.14 19.26 -3.80
N ALA A 149 7.00 18.25 -3.69
CA ALA A 149 7.70 17.69 -4.83
C ALA A 149 6.73 17.06 -5.85
N GLN A 150 5.71 16.33 -5.39
CA GLN A 150 4.71 15.74 -6.29
C GLN A 150 3.78 16.80 -6.90
N TYR A 151 3.33 17.78 -6.13
CA TYR A 151 2.54 18.91 -6.62
C TYR A 151 3.26 19.67 -7.74
N LYS A 152 4.55 19.96 -7.58
CA LYS A 152 5.36 20.61 -8.63
C LYS A 152 5.44 19.76 -9.90
N ARG A 153 5.50 18.42 -9.77
CA ARG A 153 5.49 17.52 -10.92
C ARG A 153 4.14 17.50 -11.64
N VAL A 154 3.02 17.58 -10.92
CA VAL A 154 1.69 17.71 -11.54
C VAL A 154 1.65 18.97 -12.41
N LEU A 155 2.01 20.12 -11.84
CA LEU A 155 2.02 21.40 -12.56
C LEU A 155 3.04 21.47 -13.71
N ALA A 156 4.15 20.73 -13.61
CA ALA A 156 5.14 20.68 -14.68
C ALA A 156 4.69 19.83 -15.88
N LEU A 157 3.90 18.78 -15.62
CA LEU A 157 3.33 17.92 -16.66
C LEU A 157 2.10 18.54 -17.31
N ASP A 158 1.26 19.18 -16.50
CA ASP A 158 0.04 19.85 -16.94
C ASP A 158 -0.13 21.18 -16.17
N PRO A 159 0.34 22.31 -16.73
CA PRO A 159 0.16 23.63 -16.13
C PRO A 159 -1.31 24.08 -16.06
N GLU A 160 -2.20 23.50 -16.87
CA GLU A 160 -3.64 23.81 -16.91
C GLU A 160 -4.48 22.76 -16.16
N HIS A 161 -3.84 21.94 -15.32
CA HIS A 161 -4.52 20.90 -14.56
C HIS A 161 -5.71 21.48 -13.78
N PRO A 162 -6.90 20.83 -13.76
CA PRO A 162 -8.10 21.37 -13.11
C PRO A 162 -7.88 21.78 -11.64
N ASP A 163 -7.08 21.01 -10.91
CA ASP A 163 -6.76 21.25 -9.50
C ASP A 163 -5.63 22.28 -9.24
N THR A 164 -5.13 22.96 -10.27
CA THR A 164 -4.00 23.90 -10.16
C THR A 164 -4.22 24.94 -9.06
N ALA A 165 -5.43 25.48 -8.92
CA ALA A 165 -5.75 26.45 -7.87
C ALA A 165 -5.55 25.88 -6.46
N GLY A 166 -5.99 24.63 -6.23
CA GLY A 166 -5.83 23.92 -4.96
C GLY A 166 -4.37 23.57 -4.68
N ILE A 167 -3.63 23.14 -5.70
CA ILE A 167 -2.19 22.88 -5.61
C ILE A 167 -1.44 24.15 -5.20
N MET A 168 -1.70 25.26 -5.88
CA MET A 168 -1.05 26.54 -5.60
C MET A 168 -1.38 27.06 -4.20
N ALA A 169 -2.61 26.84 -3.71
CA ALA A 169 -2.99 27.18 -2.34
C ALA A 169 -2.13 26.43 -1.31
N ARG A 170 -1.96 25.11 -1.48
CA ARG A 170 -1.12 24.29 -0.59
C ARG A 170 0.36 24.69 -0.66
N LEU A 171 0.89 24.95 -1.84
CA LEU A 171 2.28 25.42 -2.00
C LEU A 171 2.54 26.76 -1.30
N ARG A 172 1.60 27.70 -1.41
CA ARG A 172 1.67 28.99 -0.70
C ARG A 172 1.55 28.83 0.81
N GLU A 173 0.71 27.90 1.25
CA GLU A 173 0.57 27.61 2.68
C GLU A 173 1.87 27.04 3.26
N GLU A 174 2.51 26.09 2.58
CA GLU A 174 3.81 25.58 3.03
C GLU A 174 4.87 26.68 3.06
N GLN A 175 4.94 27.56 2.04
CA GLN A 175 5.86 28.70 2.07
C GLN A 175 5.62 29.61 3.28
N ARG A 176 4.36 29.91 3.60
CA ARG A 176 3.98 30.70 4.77
C ARG A 176 4.45 30.03 6.05
N GLN A 177 4.18 28.74 6.21
CA GLN A 177 4.59 27.98 7.40
C GLN A 177 6.10 27.88 7.54
N ARG A 178 6.82 27.73 6.42
CA ARG A 178 8.28 27.66 6.40
C ARG A 178 8.93 28.94 6.93
N VAL A 179 8.47 30.11 6.47
CA VAL A 179 8.93 31.41 6.97
C VAL A 179 8.71 31.54 8.48
N VAL A 180 7.55 31.09 8.97
CA VAL A 180 7.25 31.10 10.42
C VAL A 180 8.19 30.17 11.19
N ARG A 181 8.45 28.95 10.68
CA ARG A 181 9.37 27.98 11.31
C ARG A 181 10.80 28.52 11.35
N GLU A 182 11.29 29.10 10.26
CA GLU A 182 12.63 29.68 10.15
C GLU A 182 12.79 30.86 11.12
N THR A 183 11.84 31.78 11.14
CA THR A 183 11.84 32.93 12.07
C THR A 183 11.84 32.46 13.53
N ARG A 184 11.06 31.42 13.85
CA ARG A 184 11.04 30.84 15.21
C ARG A 184 12.39 30.21 15.58
N GLN A 185 13.02 29.50 14.65
CA GLN A 185 14.33 28.90 14.87
C GLN A 185 15.42 29.96 15.06
N GLU A 186 15.37 31.05 14.30
CA GLU A 186 16.30 32.18 14.44
C GLU A 186 16.20 32.82 15.81
N LYS A 187 14.98 33.16 16.26
CA LYS A 187 14.76 33.70 17.63
C LYS A 187 15.29 32.76 18.73
N LEU A 188 15.10 31.44 18.56
CA LEU A 188 15.64 30.45 19.50
C LEU A 188 17.17 30.39 19.48
N ARG A 189 17.78 30.56 18.30
CA ARG A 189 19.24 30.60 18.13
C ARG A 189 19.84 31.84 18.80
N GLU A 190 19.25 33.01 18.59
CA GLU A 190 19.66 34.26 19.24
C GLU A 190 19.54 34.17 20.77
N ALA A 191 18.41 33.65 21.28
CA ALA A 191 18.21 33.48 22.72
C ALA A 191 19.27 32.56 23.35
N ARG A 192 19.66 31.48 22.66
CA ARG A 192 20.73 30.57 23.10
C ARG A 192 22.09 31.26 23.10
N GLN A 193 22.40 32.05 22.08
CA GLN A 193 23.65 32.81 21.99
C GLN A 193 23.76 33.86 23.09
N ASN A 194 22.69 34.63 23.31
CA ASN A 194 22.65 35.64 24.37
C ASN A 194 22.83 34.99 25.74
N LYS A 195 22.11 33.90 26.03
CA LYS A 195 22.29 33.16 27.29
C LYS A 195 23.72 32.66 27.48
N ALA A 196 24.33 32.05 26.46
CA ALA A 196 25.72 31.58 26.53
C ALA A 196 26.73 32.72 26.74
N SER A 197 26.44 33.93 26.23
CA SER A 197 27.28 35.11 26.47
C SER A 197 27.19 35.62 27.91
N MET A 198 26.03 35.48 28.56
CA MET A 198 25.82 35.86 29.97
C MET A 198 26.39 34.84 30.96
N GLU A 199 26.46 33.56 30.58
CA GLU A 199 26.98 32.47 31.41
C GLU A 199 28.49 32.24 31.24
N LYS A 200 29.17 32.98 30.36
CA LYS A 200 30.64 32.93 30.29
C LYS A 200 31.22 33.37 31.64
N PRO A 201 32.00 32.53 32.35
CA PRO A 201 32.60 32.93 33.61
C PRO A 201 33.47 34.17 33.37
N ALA A 202 33.39 35.14 34.29
CA ALA A 202 34.26 36.30 34.27
C ALA A 202 35.72 35.82 34.09
N PRO A 203 36.54 36.50 33.26
CA PRO A 203 37.95 36.14 33.16
C PRO A 203 38.51 36.07 34.58
N MET A 204 39.07 34.92 34.97
CA MET A 204 39.75 34.80 36.26
C MET A 204 40.69 36.00 36.36
N GLU A 205 40.50 36.85 37.38
CA GLU A 205 41.46 37.93 37.64
C GLU A 205 42.85 37.30 37.67
N PRO A 206 43.83 37.88 36.97
CA PRO A 206 45.20 37.35 37.02
C PRO A 206 45.58 37.25 38.49
N ALA A 207 46.05 36.07 38.90
CA ALA A 207 46.42 35.80 40.29
C ALA A 207 47.26 36.99 40.81
N PRO A 208 46.96 37.51 42.02
CA PRO A 208 47.70 38.64 42.57
C PRO A 208 49.19 38.32 42.46
N GLY A 209 49.94 39.25 41.83
CA GLY A 209 51.38 39.10 41.65
C GLY A 209 52.05 38.82 43.01
N PRO A 210 53.20 38.11 43.02
CA PRO A 210 53.86 37.74 44.27
C PRO A 210 54.05 38.97 45.15
N GLU A 211 53.58 38.89 46.41
CA GLU A 211 53.73 39.97 47.38
C GLU A 211 55.21 40.40 47.46
N PRO A 212 55.50 41.71 47.47
CA PRO A 212 56.87 42.19 47.60
C PRO A 212 57.44 41.70 48.94
N GLN A 213 58.53 40.93 48.87
CA GLN A 213 59.20 40.42 50.07
C GLN A 213 59.64 41.61 50.95
N PRO A 214 59.48 41.54 52.28
CA PRO A 214 59.91 42.60 53.18
C PRO A 214 61.39 42.88 52.96
N SER A 215 61.72 44.12 52.58
CA SER A 215 63.09 44.59 52.47
C SER A 215 63.83 44.29 53.78
N GLU A 216 64.85 43.44 53.72
CA GLU A 216 65.75 43.18 54.84
C GLU A 216 66.32 44.51 55.32
N MET A 217 65.80 44.96 56.46
CA MET A 217 66.21 46.14 57.16
C MET A 217 67.59 45.84 57.75
N ASN A 218 68.65 46.19 57.03
CA ASN A 218 70.04 46.02 57.46
C ASN A 218 70.33 46.92 58.69
N PRO A 219 70.60 46.37 59.88
CA PRO A 219 71.10 47.15 61.00
C PRO A 219 72.60 47.40 60.84
N ARG A 220 73.01 48.63 61.13
CA ARG A 220 74.36 49.20 61.00
C ARG A 220 75.52 48.29 61.42
#